data_AF-A0A286B861-F1
#
_entry.id   AF-A0A286B861-F1
#
_cell.length_a   1.000
_cell.length_b   1.000
_cell.length_c   1.000
_cell.angle_alpha   90.00
_cell.angle_beta   90.00
_cell.angle_gamma   90.00
#
_symmetry.space_group_name_H-M   'P 1'
#
loop_
_entity.id
_entity.type
_entity.pdbx_description
1 polymer ?
#
loop_
_entity_poly.entity_id
_entity_poly.type
_entity_poly.pdbx_seq_one_letter_code
_entity_poly.pdbx_strand_id
1 'polypeptide(L)'
;MIDRILSKHGEVIAVIDYRADEDIPYCFSARILENRFPQGLVALIDEYNSLVDEGALSLLDEVEERIYAYGLRLTERDEKLFCIRLDDEASMWFFTRYPTGGGFVSDYPGTAG
;
A
#
# COMPACT_ATOMS: atom_id res chain seq x y z
N MET A 1 -8.84 -1.91 14.03
CA MET A 1 -9.09 -3.34 13.72
C MET A 1 -7.75 -3.99 13.51
N ILE A 2 -7.50 -5.16 14.10
CA ILE A 2 -6.21 -5.84 13.93
C ILE A 2 -6.28 -6.80 12.75
N ASP A 3 -5.29 -6.74 11.85
CA ASP A 3 -5.16 -7.63 10.69
C ASP A 3 -3.68 -7.78 10.31
N ARG A 4 -3.39 -8.65 9.34
CA ARG A 4 -2.05 -8.94 8.83
C ARG A 4 -1.95 -8.56 7.36
N ILE A 5 -0.78 -8.09 6.97
CA ILE A 5 -0.44 -7.85 5.57
C ILE A 5 0.34 -9.07 5.07
N LEU A 6 -0.13 -9.68 3.98
CA LEU A 6 0.54 -10.79 3.31
C LEU A 6 1.16 -10.37 1.99
N SER A 7 2.24 -11.03 1.61
CA SER A 7 2.74 -11.03 0.23
C SER A 7 1.93 -11.99 -0.65
N LYS A 8 2.12 -11.90 -1.97
CA LYS A 8 1.59 -12.88 -2.94
C LYS A 8 2.01 -14.33 -2.65
N HIS A 9 3.09 -14.53 -1.90
CA HIS A 9 3.59 -15.86 -1.52
C HIS A 9 3.04 -16.33 -0.17
N GLY A 10 2.16 -15.55 0.47
CA GLY A 10 1.55 -15.88 1.77
C GLY A 10 2.43 -15.57 2.97
N GLU A 11 3.53 -14.84 2.79
CA GLU A 11 4.40 -14.43 3.89
C GLU A 11 3.78 -13.27 4.65
N VAL A 12 3.78 -13.33 5.98
CA VAL A 12 3.31 -12.22 6.83
C VAL A 12 4.38 -11.13 6.87
N ILE A 13 4.05 -9.98 6.30
CA ILE A 13 4.95 -8.83 6.16
C ILE A 13 4.74 -7.80 7.27
N ALA A 14 3.52 -7.70 7.80
CA ALA A 14 3.25 -6.89 8.96
C ALA A 14 2.00 -7.35 9.71
N VAL A 15 1.91 -6.99 10.99
CA VAL A 15 0.68 -7.00 11.77
C VAL A 15 0.32 -5.56 12.07
N ILE A 16 -0.92 -5.15 11.79
CA ILE A 16 -1.36 -3.76 11.89
C ILE A 16 -2.66 -3.63 12.68
N ASP A 17 -2.81 -2.52 13.40
CA ASP A 17 -4.10 -2.04 13.90
C ASP A 17 -4.51 -0.81 13.08
N TYR A 18 -5.55 -0.97 12.27
CA TYR A 18 -5.95 0.03 11.28
C TYR A 18 -7.40 0.50 11.45
N ARG A 19 -7.66 1.71 10.99
CA ARG A 19 -8.98 2.34 10.98
C ARG A 19 -9.20 3.04 9.65
N ALA A 20 -10.45 3.04 9.19
CA ALA A 20 -10.82 3.83 8.02
C ALA A 20 -10.60 5.32 8.32
N ASP A 21 -10.16 6.05 7.31
CA ASP A 21 -10.25 7.50 7.32
C ASP A 21 -11.72 7.93 7.21
N GLU A 22 -12.12 8.97 7.93
CA GLU A 22 -13.52 9.43 7.95
C GLU A 22 -13.88 10.27 6.72
N ASP A 23 -12.88 10.91 6.11
CA ASP A 23 -13.05 11.87 5.01
C ASP A 23 -12.69 11.27 3.65
N ILE A 24 -11.79 10.29 3.63
CA ILE A 24 -11.25 9.71 2.39
C ILE A 24 -11.73 8.25 2.21
N PRO A 25 -12.59 7.97 1.20
CA PRO A 25 -13.05 6.62 0.92
C PRO A 25 -11.90 5.65 0.66
N TYR A 26 -12.01 4.45 1.23
CA TYR A 26 -11.03 3.36 1.07
C TYR A 26 -9.62 3.66 1.58
N CYS A 27 -9.39 4.81 2.21
CA CYS A 27 -8.14 5.14 2.89
C CYS A 27 -8.18 4.59 4.32
N PHE A 28 -7.04 4.09 4.78
CA PHE A 28 -6.89 3.58 6.13
C PHE A 28 -5.59 4.09 6.74
N SER A 29 -5.68 4.58 7.97
CA SER A 29 -4.52 4.82 8.82
C SER A 29 -4.27 3.60 9.69
N ALA A 30 -3.01 3.24 9.88
CA ALA A 30 -2.64 2.03 10.60
C ALA A 30 -1.41 2.22 11.47
N ARG A 31 -1.46 1.61 12.66
CA ARG A 31 -0.31 1.41 13.53
C ARG A 31 0.29 0.03 13.27
N ILE A 32 1.57 -0.03 12.99
CA ILE A 32 2.32 -1.27 12.82
C ILE A 32 2.63 -1.85 14.21
N LEU A 33 2.15 -3.07 14.45
CA LEU A 33 2.36 -3.82 15.69
C LEU A 33 3.56 -4.78 15.56
N GLU A 34 3.73 -5.37 14.38
CA GLU A 34 4.92 -6.15 14.02
C GLU A 34 5.36 -5.74 12.62
N ASN A 35 6.62 -5.32 12.47
CA ASN A 35 7.19 -4.89 11.21
C ASN A 35 8.14 -5.98 10.66
N ARG A 36 7.82 -6.52 9.48
CA ARG A 36 8.66 -7.47 8.74
C ARG A 36 8.75 -7.08 7.25
N PHE A 37 8.59 -5.79 6.94
CA PHE A 37 8.74 -5.30 5.57
C PHE A 37 10.16 -5.59 5.05
N PRO A 38 10.31 -6.30 3.91
CA PRO A 38 11.60 -6.47 3.28
C PRO A 38 12.20 -5.12 2.95
N GLN A 39 13.50 -4.94 3.20
CA GLN A 39 14.18 -3.68 2.92
C GLN A 39 14.00 -3.22 1.47
N GLY A 40 13.94 -4.15 0.51
CA GLY A 40 13.67 -3.83 -0.89
C GLY A 40 12.27 -3.25 -1.13
N LEU A 41 11.26 -3.67 -0.36
CA LEU A 41 9.92 -3.11 -0.44
C LEU A 41 9.84 -1.75 0.26
N VAL A 42 10.50 -1.59 1.41
CA VAL A 42 10.60 -0.29 2.10
C VAL A 42 11.23 0.75 1.17
N ALA A 43 12.36 0.41 0.54
CA ALA A 43 13.03 1.31 -0.41
C ALA A 43 12.14 1.72 -1.59
N LEU A 44 11.33 0.79 -2.12
CA LEU A 44 10.37 1.10 -3.19
C LEU A 44 9.27 2.04 -2.72
N ILE A 45 8.74 1.83 -1.51
CA ILE A 45 7.71 2.69 -0.92
C ILE A 45 8.28 4.10 -0.68
N ASP A 46 9.51 4.21 -0.19
CA ASP A 46 10.18 5.50 0.02
C ASP A 46 10.44 6.22 -1.31
N GLU A 47 10.88 5.49 -2.34
CA GLU A 47 11.05 6.01 -3.71
C GLU A 47 9.72 6.53 -4.26
N TYR A 48 8.65 5.75 -4.15
CA TYR A 48 7.30 6.15 -4.55
C TYR A 48 6.85 7.45 -3.86
N ASN A 49 6.95 7.51 -2.53
CA ASN A 49 6.52 8.68 -1.77
C ASN A 49 7.34 9.93 -2.13
N SER A 50 8.64 9.77 -2.37
CA SER A 50 9.52 10.87 -2.80
C SER A 50 9.10 11.41 -4.17
N LEU A 51 8.83 10.53 -5.13
CA LEU A 51 8.36 10.92 -6.47
C LEU A 51 6.99 11.62 -6.43
N VAL A 52 6.08 11.16 -5.57
CA VAL A 52 4.79 11.82 -5.34
C VAL A 52 4.98 13.22 -4.75
N ASP A 53 5.81 13.34 -3.71
CA ASP A 53 6.07 14.61 -3.02
C ASP A 53 6.78 15.63 -3.95
N GLU A 54 7.64 15.16 -4.86
CA GLU A 54 8.32 15.98 -5.88
C GLU A 54 7.44 16.30 -7.11
N GLY A 55 6.28 15.65 -7.25
CA GLY A 55 5.40 15.79 -8.42
C GLY A 55 5.98 15.15 -9.69
N ALA A 56 6.91 14.21 -9.57
CA ALA A 56 7.58 13.53 -10.67
C ALA A 56 6.75 12.35 -11.22
N LEU A 57 5.49 12.64 -11.61
CA LEU A 57 4.49 11.61 -11.92
C LEU A 57 4.88 10.65 -13.06
N SER A 58 5.71 11.09 -14.01
CA SER A 58 6.17 10.26 -15.13
C SER A 58 7.05 9.07 -14.74
N LEU A 59 7.55 9.05 -13.50
CA LEU A 59 8.41 7.98 -12.98
C LEU A 59 7.64 7.03 -12.03
N LEU A 60 6.38 7.33 -11.69
CA LEU A 60 5.62 6.55 -10.71
C LEU A 60 5.26 5.17 -11.23
N ASP A 61 4.87 5.06 -12.50
CA ASP A 61 4.34 3.83 -13.08
C ASP A 61 5.27 2.62 -12.85
N GLU A 62 6.59 2.79 -13.04
CA GLU A 62 7.58 1.72 -12.85
C GLU A 62 7.70 1.31 -11.37
N VAL A 63 7.68 2.27 -10.45
CA VAL A 63 7.80 2.01 -9.02
C VAL A 63 6.51 1.37 -8.49
N GLU A 64 5.36 1.85 -8.92
CA GLU A 64 4.05 1.28 -8.58
C GLU A 64 3.93 -0.17 -9.05
N GLU A 65 4.34 -0.48 -10.29
CA GLU A 65 4.37 -1.86 -10.78
C GLU A 65 5.26 -2.78 -9.91
N ARG A 66 6.43 -2.28 -9.49
CA ARG A 66 7.35 -3.04 -8.64
C ARG A 66 6.80 -3.27 -7.23
N ILE A 67 6.12 -2.29 -6.64
CA ILE A 67 5.40 -2.45 -5.36
C ILE A 67 4.25 -3.44 -5.53
N TYR A 68 3.45 -3.27 -6.58
CA TYR A 68 2.29 -4.12 -6.85
C TYR A 68 2.68 -5.58 -7.11
N ALA A 69 3.87 -5.83 -7.66
CA ALA A 69 4.42 -7.17 -7.84
C ALA A 69 4.65 -7.94 -6.52
N TYR A 70 4.66 -7.28 -5.35
CA TYR A 70 4.64 -7.96 -4.04
C TYR A 70 3.26 -8.54 -3.70
N GLY A 71 2.20 -8.09 -4.37
CA GLY A 71 0.82 -8.57 -4.19
C GLY A 71 0.33 -8.43 -2.75
N LEU A 72 0.54 -7.24 -2.17
CA LEU A 72 0.24 -6.95 -0.78
C LEU A 72 -1.27 -6.97 -0.54
N ARG A 73 -1.70 -7.70 0.48
CA ARG A 73 -3.13 -7.82 0.83
C ARG A 73 -3.39 -7.97 2.32
N LEU A 74 -4.54 -7.49 2.78
CA LEU A 74 -5.10 -7.77 4.09
C LEU A 74 -5.63 -9.20 4.17
N THR A 75 -5.38 -9.91 5.27
CA THR A 75 -5.85 -11.30 5.45
C THR A 75 -7.34 -11.41 5.65
N GLU A 76 -7.93 -10.65 6.57
CA GLU A 76 -9.33 -10.86 6.97
C GLU A 76 -10.32 -10.39 5.90
N ARG A 77 -9.91 -9.39 5.10
CA ARG A 77 -10.77 -8.78 4.08
C ARG A 77 -10.46 -9.23 2.65
N ASP A 78 -9.34 -9.92 2.45
CA ASP A 78 -8.81 -10.27 1.13
C ASP A 78 -8.70 -9.06 0.19
N GLU A 79 -8.39 -7.88 0.75
CA GLU A 79 -8.28 -6.62 0.03
C GLU A 79 -6.81 -6.29 -0.27
N LYS A 80 -6.52 -5.87 -1.49
CA LYS A 80 -5.18 -5.41 -1.90
C LYS A 80 -4.84 -4.08 -1.24
N LEU A 81 -3.55 -3.81 -1.07
CA LEU A 81 -3.06 -2.51 -0.62
C LEU A 81 -2.50 -1.71 -1.81
N PHE A 82 -2.85 -0.44 -1.86
CA PHE A 82 -2.40 0.52 -2.88
C PHE A 82 -1.87 1.81 -2.22
N CYS A 83 -1.01 2.53 -2.94
CA CYS A 83 -0.41 3.81 -2.54
C CYS A 83 0.01 3.81 -1.06
N ILE A 84 0.85 2.84 -0.71
CA ILE A 84 1.29 2.63 0.67
C ILE A 84 2.29 3.72 1.04
N ARG A 85 2.14 4.28 2.23
CA ARG A 85 3.11 5.20 2.81
C ARG A 85 3.47 4.77 4.23
N LEU A 86 4.76 4.75 4.51
CA LEU A 86 5.33 4.50 5.83
C LEU A 86 5.81 5.85 6.35
N ASP A 87 5.10 6.43 7.31
CA ASP A 87 5.46 7.76 7.86
C ASP A 87 6.60 7.64 8.89
N ASP A 88 6.62 6.54 9.64
CA ASP A 88 7.68 6.16 10.58
C ASP A 88 7.71 4.63 10.77
N GLU A 89 8.52 4.12 11.71
CA GLU A 89 8.65 2.68 11.98
C GLU A 89 7.35 2.01 12.47
N ALA A 90 6.40 2.80 12.97
CA ALA A 90 5.20 2.36 13.66
C ALA A 90 3.89 2.85 13.01
N SER A 91 3.95 3.72 11.99
CA SER A 91 2.79 4.39 11.40
C SER A 91 2.81 4.27 9.88
N MET A 92 1.66 3.90 9.33
CA MET A 92 1.47 3.82 7.89
C MET A 92 0.05 4.20 7.49
N TRP A 93 -0.13 4.49 6.22
CA TRP A 93 -1.45 4.53 5.61
C TRP A 93 -1.43 3.89 4.23
N PHE A 94 -2.61 3.49 3.77
CA PHE A 94 -2.79 2.78 2.51
C PHE A 94 -4.23 2.93 2.01
N PHE A 95 -4.44 2.62 0.74
CA PHE A 95 -5.78 2.41 0.19
C PHE A 95 -6.09 0.94 -0.05
N THR A 96 -7.37 0.57 0.02
CA THR A 96 -7.85 -0.76 -0.43
C THR A 96 -8.49 -0.74 -1.82
N ARG A 97 -8.53 0.42 -2.46
CA ARG A 97 -8.89 0.63 -3.87
C ARG A 97 -7.89 1.59 -4.49
N TYR A 98 -7.52 1.36 -5.76
CA TYR A 98 -6.56 2.23 -6.42
C TYR A 98 -7.22 3.59 -6.76
N PRO A 99 -6.68 4.72 -6.26
CA PRO A 99 -7.20 6.03 -6.57
C PRO A 99 -6.84 6.45 -8.00
N THR A 100 -7.76 7.14 -8.66
CA THR A 100 -7.60 7.66 -10.02
C THR A 100 -8.20 9.06 -10.10
N GLY A 101 -7.89 9.82 -11.15
CA GLY A 101 -8.52 11.12 -11.38
C GLY A 101 -10.06 11.08 -11.51
N GLY A 102 -10.66 9.91 -11.74
CA GLY A 102 -12.11 9.70 -11.86
C GLY A 102 -12.77 9.04 -10.65
N GLY A 103 -12.05 8.79 -9.56
CA GLY A 103 -12.55 8.05 -8.39
C GLY A 103 -11.67 6.84 -8.06
N PHE A 104 -12.27 5.73 -7.66
CA PHE A 104 -11.53 4.55 -7.18
C PHE A 104 -11.84 3.32 -8.03
N VAL A 105 -10.82 2.54 -8.35
CA VAL A 105 -10.97 1.26 -9.07
C VAL A 105 -10.52 0.09 -8.20
N SER A 106 -11.03 -1.09 -8.52
CA SER A 106 -10.76 -2.33 -7.77
C SER A 106 -9.34 -2.84 -7.88
N ASP A 107 -8.62 -2.44 -8.93
CA ASP A 107 -7.32 -2.99 -9.26
C ASP A 107 -6.42 -1.98 -9.97
N TYR A 108 -5.12 -2.25 -9.98
CA TYR A 108 -4.13 -1.39 -10.64
C TYR A 108 -4.35 -1.36 -12.17
N PRO A 109 -4.51 -0.18 -12.79
CA PRO A 109 -4.73 -0.04 -14.23
C PRO A 109 -3.41 -0.29 -14.98
N GLY A 110 -3.15 -1.55 -15.28
CA GLY A 110 -1.92 -2.01 -15.94
C GLY A 110 -1.85 -3.54 -16.01
N THR A 111 -2.54 -4.22 -15.09
CA THR A 111 -2.80 -5.66 -15.18
C THR A 111 -4.08 -5.94 -15.95
N ALA A 112 -4.10 -5.61 -17.25
CA ALA A 112 -4.93 -6.37 -18.17
C ALA A 112 -4.20 -7.72 -18.39
N GLY A 113 -4.79 -8.81 -17.90
CA GLY A 113 -4.40 -10.15 -18.31
C GLY A 113 -4.61 -10.38 -19.79
#